data_AF-A0A0U5JII6-F1
#
_entry.id   AF-A0A0U5JII6-F1
#
_cell.length_a   1.000
_cell.length_b   1.000
_cell.length_c   1.000
_cell.angle_alpha   90.00
_cell.angle_beta   90.00
_cell.angle_gamma   90.00
#
_symmetry.space_group_name_H-M   'P 1'
#
loop_
_entity.id
_entity.type
_entity.pdbx_description
1 polymer ?
#
loop_
_entity_poly.entity_id
_entity_poly.type
_entity_poly.pdbx_seq_one_letter_code
_entity_poly.pdbx_strand_id
1 'polypeptide(L)' 'MKKAELLKKVAQLESVNDHLLTELGYVDHLMRLVGFAGGLETVKLTARELYETEHENNVDSNS' A
#
# COMPACT_ATOMS: atom_id res chain seq x y z
N MET A 1 -15.26 4.96 27.79
CA MET A 1 -14.82 3.57 27.53
C MET A 1 -14.20 3.00 28.79
N LYS A 2 -14.63 1.81 29.21
CA LYS A 2 -14.01 1.10 30.35
C LYS A 2 -12.73 0.41 29.89
N LYS A 3 -11.77 0.18 30.80
CA LYS A 3 -10.46 -0.47 30.50
C LYS A 3 -10.60 -1.78 29.72
N ALA A 4 -11.63 -2.58 30.03
CA ALA A 4 -11.93 -3.83 29.34
C ALA A 4 -12.37 -3.66 27.87
N GLU A 5 -13.08 -2.56 27.54
CA GLU A 5 -13.51 -2.27 26.17
C GLU A 5 -12.33 -1.81 25.31
N LEU A 6 -11.42 -1.01 25.88
CA LEU A 6 -10.16 -0.65 25.22
C LEU A 6 -9.31 -1.88 24.92
N LEU A 7 -9.12 -2.77 25.90
CA LEU A 7 -8.35 -4.00 25.69
C LEU A 7 -8.96 -4.89 24.60
N LYS A 8 -10.28 -5.02 24.57
CA LYS A 8 -10.98 -5.76 23.51
C LYS A 8 -10.78 -5.10 22.14
N LYS A 9 -10.79 -3.77 22.08
CA LYS A 9 -10.58 -3.04 20.83
C LYS A 9 -9.13 -3.16 20.34
N VAL A 10 -8.16 -3.12 21.26
CA VAL A 10 -6.74 -3.33 20.94
C VAL A 10 -6.54 -4.72 20.36
N ALA A 11 -7.04 -5.78 21.02
CA ALA A 11 -6.91 -7.15 20.51
C ALA A 11 -7.56 -7.34 19.12
N GLN A 12 -8.69 -6.67 18.86
CA GLN A 12 -9.30 -6.66 17.53
C GLN A 12 -8.43 -5.96 16.50
N LEU A 13 -7.85 -4.81 16.84
CA LEU A 13 -6.98 -4.05 15.94
C LEU A 13 -5.68 -4.80 15.67
N GLU A 14 -5.10 -5.46 16.67
CA GLU A 14 -3.92 -6.31 16.51
C GLU A 14 -4.21 -7.45 15.54
N SER A 15 -5.32 -8.19 15.74
CA SER A 15 -5.70 -9.27 14.82
C SER A 15 -5.91 -8.79 13.38
N VAL A 16 -6.53 -7.63 13.19
CA VAL A 16 -6.72 -7.04 11.85
C VAL A 16 -5.38 -6.62 11.26
N ASN A 17 -4.50 -6.01 12.05
CA ASN A 17 -3.19 -5.57 11.59
C ASN A 17 -2.31 -6.76 11.18
N ASP A 18 -2.29 -7.83 11.97
CA ASP A 18 -1.54 -9.05 11.64
C ASP A 18 -2.02 -9.68 10.34
N HIS A 19 -3.34 -9.70 10.12
CA HIS A 19 -3.91 -10.18 8.86
C HIS A 19 -3.51 -9.29 7.69
N LEU A 20 -3.64 -7.96 7.82
CA LEU A 20 -3.27 -7.01 6.77
C LEU A 20 -1.78 -7.07 6.41
N LEU A 21 -0.90 -7.25 7.41
CA LEU A 21 0.53 -7.41 7.18
C LEU A 21 0.85 -8.70 6.41
N THR A 22 0.14 -9.77 6.72
CA THR A 22 0.28 -11.06 6.01
C THR A 22 -0.14 -10.92 4.55
N GLU A 23 -1.30 -10.32 4.29
CA GLU A 23 -1.79 -10.07 2.92
C GLU A 23 -0.85 -9.13 2.16
N LEU A 24 -0.37 -8.06 2.80
CA LEU A 24 0.57 -7.13 2.19
C LEU A 24 1.88 -7.80 1.79
N GLY A 25 2.41 -8.67 2.67
CA GLY A 25 3.59 -9.47 2.37
C GLY A 25 3.37 -10.46 1.23
N TYR A 26 2.17 -11.05 1.14
CA TYR A 26 1.81 -11.92 0.02
C TYR A 26 1.75 -11.16 -1.30
N VAL A 27 1.14 -9.96 -1.32
CA VAL A 27 1.11 -9.11 -2.51
C VAL A 27 2.52 -8.68 -2.91
N ASP A 28 3.39 -8.28 -1.96
CA ASP A 28 4.79 -7.95 -2.24
C ASP A 28 5.51 -9.13 -2.92
N HIS A 29 5.32 -10.33 -2.39
CA HIS A 29 5.87 -11.55 -2.97
C HIS A 29 5.36 -11.80 -4.40
N LEU A 30 4.06 -11.66 -4.63
CA LEU A 30 3.47 -11.78 -5.97
C LEU A 30 4.05 -10.75 -6.94
N MET A 31 4.23 -9.50 -6.52
CA MET A 31 4.81 -8.46 -7.38
C MET A 31 6.25 -8.81 -7.78
N ARG A 32 7.04 -9.39 -6.86
CA ARG A 32 8.39 -9.89 -7.18
C ARG A 32 8.36 -11.03 -8.19
N LEU A 33 7.40 -11.94 -8.08
CA LEU A 33 7.24 -13.05 -9.03
C LEU A 33 6.87 -12.56 -10.44
N VAL A 34 6.08 -11.49 -10.53
CA VAL A 34 5.67 -10.88 -11.81
C VAL A 34 6.83 -10.13 -12.49
N GLY A 35 7.92 -9.83 -11.76
CA GLY A 35 9.13 -9.22 -12.31
C GLY A 35 9.47 -7.84 -11.72
N PHE A 36 8.71 -7.36 -10.73
CA PHE A 36 9.07 -6.15 -9.99
C PHE A 36 10.09 -6.52 -8.89
N ALA A 37 11.39 -6.36 -9.16
CA ALA A 37 12.45 -6.84 -8.27
C ALA A 37 12.37 -6.29 -6.81
N GLY A 38 11.91 -5.05 -6.64
CA GLY A 38 11.63 -4.42 -5.34
C GLY A 38 10.21 -4.66 -4.82
N GLY A 39 9.42 -5.52 -5.47
CA GLY A 39 8.06 -5.84 -5.08
C GLY A 39 7.12 -4.63 -5.16
N LEU A 40 6.32 -4.44 -4.12
CA LEU A 40 5.31 -3.38 -4.04
C LEU A 40 5.94 -1.98 -4.07
N GLU A 41 7.18 -1.83 -3.61
CA GLU A 41 7.90 -0.55 -3.64
C GLU A 41 8.12 -0.07 -5.08
N THR A 42 8.61 -0.95 -5.96
CA THR A 42 8.81 -0.63 -7.37
C THR A 42 7.48 -0.32 -8.06
N VAL A 43 6.44 -1.09 -7.76
CA VAL A 43 5.08 -0.82 -8.30
C VAL A 43 4.59 0.56 -7.90
N LYS A 44 4.81 0.98 -6.64
CA LYS A 44 4.41 2.29 -6.15
C LYS A 44 5.18 3.43 -6.83
N LEU A 45 6.48 3.25 -7.03
CA LEU A 45 7.31 4.22 -7.75
C LEU A 45 6.83 4.38 -9.19
N THR A 46 6.65 3.28 -9.92
CA THR A 46 6.16 3.32 -11.30
C THR A 46 4.76 3.94 -11.39
N ALA A 47 3.84 3.61 -10.48
CA ALA A 47 2.51 4.21 -10.45
C ALA A 47 2.57 5.72 -10.18
N ARG A 48 3.49 6.17 -9.32
CA ARG A 48 3.70 7.58 -9.03
C ARG A 48 4.28 8.33 -10.21
N GLU A 49 5.29 7.77 -10.87
CA GLU A 49 5.90 8.34 -12.09
C GLU A 49 4.86 8.48 -13.21
N LEU A 50 4.01 7.47 -13.40
CA LEU A 50 2.91 7.52 -14.37
C LEU A 50 1.92 8.64 -14.04
N TYR A 51 1.53 8.78 -12.77
CA TYR A 51 0.61 9.84 -12.33
C TYR A 51 1.20 11.24 -12.50
N GLU A 52 2.48 11.42 -12.14
CA GLU A 52 3.19 12.69 -12.30
C GLU A 52 3.36 13.04 -13.79
N THR A 53 3.70 12.05 -14.63
CA THR A 53 3.79 12.23 -16.10
C THR A 53 2.44 12.60 -16.71
N GLU A 54 1.34 11.98 -16.28
CA GLU A 54 0.00 12.36 -16.73
C GLU A 54 -0.40 13.78 -16.28
N HIS A 55 0.05 14.23 -15.10
CA HIS A 55 -0.21 15.59 -14.62
C HIS A 55 0.62 16.65 -15.34
N GLU A 56 1.91 16.41 -15.58
CA GLU A 56 2.78 17.35 -16.30
C GLU A 56 2.30 17.55 -17.75
N ASN A 57 1.94 16.47 -18.44
CA ASN A 57 1.40 16.57 -19.81
C ASN A 57 0.07 17.33 -19.91
N ASN A 58 -0.70 17.40 -18.81
CA ASN A 58 -1.96 18.15 -18.76
C ASN A 58 -1.74 19.66 -18.55
N VAL A 59 -0.64 20.04 -17.90
CA VAL A 59 -0.27 21.46 -17.67
C VAL A 59 0.31 22.08 -18.94
N ASP A 60 1.08 21.32 -19.72
CA ASP A 60 1.69 21.79 -20.98
C ASP A 60 0.70 21.89 -22.15
N SER A 61 -0.47 21.26 -22.04
CA SER A 61 -1.55 21.37 -23.05
C SER A 61 -2.43 22.62 -22.89
N ASN A 62 -2.22 23.40 -21.82
CA ASN A 62 -3.04 24.57 -21.47
C ASN A 62 -2.24 25.90 -21.47
N SER A 63 -1.03 25.92 -22.03
CA SER A 63 -0.15 27.10 -22.15
C SER A 63 0.02 27.57 -23.59
#